data_AF-A0A7V9K208-F1
#
_entry.id   AF-A0A7V9K208-F1
#
_cell.length_a   1.000
_cell.length_b   1.000
_cell.length_c   1.000
_cell.angle_alpha   90.00
_cell.angle_beta   90.00
_cell.angle_gamma   90.00
#
_symmetry.space_group_name_H-M   'P 1'
#
loop_
_entity.id
_entity.type
_entity.pdbx_description
1 polymer ?
#
loop_
_entity_poly.entity_id
_entity_poly.type
_entity_poly.pdbx_seq_one_letter_code
_entity_poly.pdbx_strand_id
1 'polypeptide(L)'
;MNQHLQNILTIIEQDDNLSAEQKTVIAKSLKDANKELEITAFKLDRTEKVKRTTAILLEETIEELEQKRKAIEETNSALTKSLEELKAAQAQLIQAEKMASLGELTAGIAHEIQNPLNFVNNFSEVSKELLDEMKTELDLGNKVDAKDLADDVIQNLEKIAHHGKRADAIVKGMLQHSRSSSAEK
;
A
#
# COMPACT_ATOMS: atom_id res chain seq x y z
N MET A 1 -4.52 -41.73 62.89
CA MET A 1 -5.88 -42.19 63.21
C MET A 1 -6.68 -41.03 63.75
N ASN A 2 -7.78 -40.69 63.08
CA ASN A 2 -8.68 -39.61 63.47
C ASN A 2 -9.17 -39.80 64.94
N GLN A 3 -9.21 -38.72 65.73
CA GLN A 3 -9.62 -38.77 67.15
C GLN A 3 -11.03 -39.38 67.33
N HIS A 4 -11.93 -39.15 66.37
CA HIS A 4 -13.26 -39.75 66.39
C HIS A 4 -13.22 -41.26 66.16
N LEU A 5 -12.34 -41.76 65.29
CA LEU A 5 -12.18 -43.19 65.04
C LEU A 5 -11.46 -43.89 66.21
N GLN A 6 -10.56 -43.19 66.92
CA GLN A 6 -10.01 -43.65 68.20
C GLN A 6 -11.10 -43.79 69.27
N ASN A 7 -11.93 -42.77 69.43
CA ASN A 7 -13.03 -42.82 70.39
C ASN A 7 -14.02 -43.95 70.07
N ILE A 8 -14.33 -44.17 68.78
CA ILE A 8 -15.18 -45.29 68.33
C ILE A 8 -14.53 -46.64 68.64
N LEU A 9 -13.22 -46.79 68.43
CA LEU A 9 -12.50 -48.03 68.75
C LEU A 9 -12.55 -48.32 70.26
N THR A 10 -12.34 -47.29 71.09
CA THR A 10 -12.42 -47.41 72.55
C THR A 10 -13.82 -47.82 73.02
N ILE A 11 -14.88 -47.25 72.41
CA ILE A 11 -16.27 -47.62 72.72
C ILE A 11 -16.54 -49.08 72.35
N ILE A 12 -16.07 -49.55 71.19
CA ILE A 12 -16.25 -50.94 70.73
C ILE A 12 -15.48 -51.93 71.60
N GLU A 13 -14.28 -51.57 72.06
CA GLU A 13 -13.48 -52.40 72.96
C GLU A 13 -14.18 -52.59 74.32
N GLN A 14 -14.88 -51.57 74.82
CA GLN A 14 -15.60 -51.57 76.09
C GLN A 14 -17.01 -52.16 76.04
N ASP A 15 -17.53 -52.55 74.87
CA ASP A 15 -18.89 -53.10 74.73
C ASP A 15 -18.96 -54.58 75.10
N ASP A 16 -19.65 -54.93 76.19
CA ASP A 16 -19.77 -56.30 76.69
C ASP A 16 -20.71 -57.19 75.84
N ASN A 17 -21.51 -56.61 74.94
CA ASN A 17 -22.44 -57.36 74.08
C ASN A 17 -21.81 -57.87 72.78
N LEU A 18 -20.57 -57.48 72.48
CA LEU A 18 -19.86 -57.91 71.27
C LEU A 18 -18.88 -59.05 71.56
N SER A 19 -18.90 -60.08 70.71
CA SER A 19 -17.90 -61.15 70.77
C SER A 19 -16.51 -60.63 70.39
N ALA A 20 -15.46 -61.30 70.88
CA ALA A 20 -14.07 -60.95 70.54
C ALA A 20 -13.81 -60.95 69.02
N GLU A 21 -14.48 -61.84 68.29
CA GLU A 21 -14.39 -61.95 66.83
C GLU A 21 -15.07 -60.75 66.14
N GLN A 22 -16.26 -60.34 66.63
CA GLN A 22 -16.95 -59.14 66.13
C GLN A 22 -16.15 -57.87 66.38
N LYS A 23 -15.59 -57.70 67.59
CA LYS A 23 -14.71 -56.55 67.92
C LYS A 23 -13.50 -56.48 66.98
N THR A 24 -12.89 -57.62 66.68
CA THR A 24 -11.72 -57.71 65.79
C THR A 24 -12.07 -57.33 64.34
N VAL A 25 -13.19 -57.83 63.81
CA VAL A 25 -13.65 -57.53 62.45
C VAL A 25 -13.99 -56.04 62.30
N ILE A 26 -14.69 -55.46 63.28
CA ILE A 26 -15.06 -54.05 63.26
C ILE A 26 -13.83 -53.16 63.39
N ALA A 27 -12.90 -53.46 64.31
CA ALA A 27 -11.66 -52.70 64.47
C ALA A 27 -10.78 -52.72 63.20
N LYS A 28 -10.70 -53.88 62.52
CA LYS A 28 -10.01 -54.00 61.24
C LYS A 28 -10.67 -53.14 60.16
N SER A 29 -12.00 -53.21 60.04
CA SER A 29 -12.75 -52.40 59.06
C SER A 29 -12.62 -50.90 59.31
N LEU A 30 -12.63 -50.47 60.58
CA LEU A 30 -12.37 -49.09 60.99
C LEU A 30 -10.96 -48.61 60.62
N LYS A 31 -9.97 -49.49 60.80
CA LYS A 31 -8.58 -49.19 60.44
C LYS A 31 -8.39 -49.07 58.92
N ASP A 32 -9.04 -49.95 58.15
CA ASP A 32 -9.01 -49.91 56.69
C ASP A 32 -9.72 -48.65 56.16
N ALA A 33 -10.89 -48.29 56.71
CA ALA A 33 -11.60 -47.05 56.38
C ALA A 33 -10.79 -45.79 56.77
N ASN A 34 -10.11 -45.78 57.92
CA ASN A 34 -9.21 -44.67 58.29
C ASN A 34 -8.08 -44.51 57.26
N LYS A 35 -7.51 -45.62 56.78
CA LYS A 35 -6.44 -45.61 55.79
C LYS A 35 -6.92 -45.07 54.43
N GLU A 36 -8.12 -45.46 54.00
CA GLU A 36 -8.73 -44.88 52.79
C GLU A 36 -9.02 -43.39 52.93
N LEU A 37 -9.54 -42.95 54.08
CA LEU A 37 -9.78 -41.53 54.36
C LEU A 37 -8.49 -40.71 54.30
N GLU A 38 -7.40 -41.21 54.91
CA GLU A 38 -6.09 -40.55 54.86
C GLU A 38 -5.55 -40.43 53.42
N ILE A 39 -5.69 -41.48 52.60
CA ILE A 39 -5.30 -41.46 51.18
C ILE A 39 -6.14 -40.44 50.40
N THR A 40 -7.45 -40.38 50.66
CA THR A 40 -8.37 -39.51 49.92
C THR A 40 -8.12 -38.04 50.27
N ALA A 41 -7.90 -37.74 51.56
CA ALA A 41 -7.51 -36.41 52.02
C ALA A 41 -6.19 -35.95 51.38
N PHE A 42 -5.20 -36.84 51.29
CA PHE A 42 -3.93 -36.53 50.63
C PHE A 42 -4.10 -36.26 49.12
N LYS A 43 -4.93 -37.06 48.42
CA LYS A 43 -5.24 -36.83 47.00
C LYS A 43 -5.93 -35.48 46.79
N LEU A 44 -6.89 -35.13 47.66
CA LEU A 44 -7.60 -33.86 47.60
C LEU A 44 -6.66 -32.66 47.75
N ASP A 45 -5.77 -32.66 48.76
CA ASP A 45 -4.76 -31.62 48.96
C ASP A 45 -3.84 -31.47 47.73
N ARG A 46 -3.41 -32.59 47.14
CA ARG A 46 -2.63 -32.57 45.89
C ARG A 46 -3.41 -31.93 44.74
N THR A 47 -4.68 -32.30 44.57
CA THR A 47 -5.54 -31.75 43.50
C THR A 47 -5.78 -30.26 43.69
N GLU A 48 -6.02 -29.79 44.92
CA GLU A 48 -6.18 -28.36 45.21
C GLU A 48 -4.91 -27.56 44.92
N LYS A 49 -3.73 -28.10 45.30
CA LYS A 49 -2.43 -27.48 44.99
C LYS A 49 -2.22 -27.36 43.48
N VAL A 50 -2.45 -28.44 42.73
CA VAL A 50 -2.34 -28.42 41.26
C VAL A 50 -3.30 -27.40 40.67
N LYS A 51 -4.57 -27.40 41.08
CA LYS A 51 -5.58 -26.44 40.60
C LYS A 51 -5.15 -24.99 40.84
N ARG A 52 -4.57 -24.70 42.00
CA ARG A 52 -4.06 -23.35 42.33
C ARG A 52 -2.88 -22.95 41.44
N THR A 53 -1.91 -23.83 41.25
CA THR A 53 -0.77 -23.56 40.36
C THR A 53 -1.21 -23.39 38.92
N THR A 54 -2.14 -24.21 38.44
CA THR A 54 -2.69 -24.09 37.08
C THR A 54 -3.47 -22.78 36.90
N ALA A 55 -4.22 -22.33 37.91
CA ALA A 55 -4.93 -21.05 37.84
C ALA A 55 -3.97 -19.87 37.71
N ILE A 56 -2.87 -19.85 38.47
CA ILE A 56 -1.84 -18.81 38.39
C ILE A 56 -1.19 -18.81 37.01
N LEU A 57 -0.77 -19.98 36.51
CA LEU A 57 -0.15 -20.08 35.17
C LEU A 57 -1.13 -19.66 34.06
N LEU A 58 -2.42 -19.97 34.22
CA LEU A 58 -3.43 -19.56 33.25
C LEU A 58 -3.60 -18.04 33.23
N GLU A 59 -3.58 -17.39 34.39
CA GLU A 59 -3.66 -15.93 34.50
C GLU A 59 -2.43 -15.26 33.85
N GLU A 60 -1.22 -15.75 34.14
CA GLU A 60 0.03 -15.27 33.52
C GLU A 60 0.01 -15.42 31.99
N THR A 61 -0.46 -16.57 31.49
CA THR A 61 -0.51 -16.82 30.04
C THR A 61 -1.57 -15.97 29.33
N ILE A 62 -2.69 -15.67 29.98
CA ILE A 62 -3.70 -14.74 29.47
C ILE A 62 -3.13 -13.33 29.37
N GLU A 63 -2.46 -12.84 30.42
CA GLU A 63 -1.82 -11.52 30.41
C GLU A 63 -0.77 -11.41 29.30
N GLU A 64 0.08 -12.43 29.12
CA GLU A 64 1.08 -12.45 28.06
C GLU A 64 0.44 -12.44 26.65
N LEU A 65 -0.64 -13.20 26.47
CA LEU A 65 -1.39 -13.23 25.21
C LEU A 65 -2.04 -11.88 24.91
N GLU A 66 -2.61 -11.21 25.90
CA GLU A 66 -3.20 -9.88 25.74
C GLU A 66 -2.13 -8.84 25.34
N GLN A 67 -0.97 -8.86 25.99
CA GLN A 67 0.14 -7.98 25.63
C GLN A 67 0.62 -8.22 24.20
N LYS A 68 0.81 -9.49 23.80
CA LYS A 68 1.19 -9.85 22.43
C LYS A 68 0.14 -9.45 21.42
N ARG A 69 -1.14 -9.65 21.72
CA ARG A 69 -2.25 -9.25 20.84
C ARG A 69 -2.23 -7.73 20.62
N LYS A 70 -2.08 -6.96 21.69
CA LYS A 70 -2.00 -5.49 21.62
C LYS A 70 -0.81 -5.03 20.77
N ALA A 71 0.37 -5.60 20.98
CA ALA A 71 1.57 -5.27 20.20
C ALA A 71 1.41 -5.58 18.71
N ILE A 72 0.78 -6.72 18.37
CA ILE A 72 0.46 -7.08 16.98
C ILE A 72 -0.53 -6.08 16.37
N GLU A 73 -1.56 -5.69 17.13
CA GLU A 73 -2.58 -4.75 16.67
C GLU A 73 -2.00 -3.36 16.41
N GLU A 74 -1.13 -2.87 17.29
CA GLU A 74 -0.37 -1.62 17.12
C GLU A 74 0.56 -1.70 15.90
N THR A 75 1.29 -2.81 15.74
CA THR A 75 2.21 -3.02 14.60
C THR A 75 1.45 -3.07 13.27
N ASN A 76 0.33 -3.79 13.22
CA ASN A 76 -0.51 -3.87 12.03
C ASN A 76 -1.10 -2.49 11.68
N SER A 77 -1.57 -1.74 12.67
CA SER A 77 -2.08 -0.38 12.42
C SER A 77 -1.00 0.53 11.86
N ALA A 78 0.23 0.47 12.39
CA ALA A 78 1.36 1.23 11.88
C ALA A 78 1.72 0.82 10.44
N LEU A 79 1.77 -0.49 10.17
CA LEU A 79 2.07 -1.03 8.85
C LEU A 79 1.02 -0.60 7.80
N THR A 80 -0.27 -0.68 8.13
CA THR A 80 -1.35 -0.24 7.25
C THR A 80 -1.20 1.23 6.90
N LYS A 81 -0.92 2.09 7.89
CA LYS A 81 -0.69 3.52 7.67
C LYS A 81 0.51 3.77 6.75
N SER A 82 1.64 3.11 7.00
CA SER A 82 2.82 3.25 6.14
C SER A 82 2.58 2.76 4.71
N LEU A 83 1.77 1.71 4.53
CA LEU A 83 1.38 1.24 3.20
C LEU A 83 0.48 2.23 2.46
N GLU A 84 -0.45 2.89 3.16
CA GLU A 84 -1.29 3.95 2.58
C GLU A 84 -0.45 5.16 2.16
N GLU A 85 0.45 5.61 3.03
CA GLU A 85 1.39 6.70 2.73
C GLU A 85 2.29 6.36 1.54
N LEU A 86 2.82 5.13 1.48
CA LEU A 86 3.63 4.67 0.35
C LEU A 86 2.84 4.66 -0.96
N LYS A 87 1.60 4.16 -0.95
CA LYS A 87 0.73 4.16 -2.13
C LYS A 87 0.42 5.58 -2.60
N ALA A 88 0.14 6.49 -1.66
CA ALA A 88 -0.11 7.90 -1.98
C ALA A 88 1.13 8.55 -2.61
N ALA A 89 2.31 8.33 -2.04
CA ALA A 89 3.57 8.84 -2.59
C ALA A 89 3.88 8.27 -3.98
N GLN A 90 3.66 6.97 -4.20
CA GLN A 90 3.82 6.35 -5.52
C GLN A 90 2.86 6.94 -6.56
N ALA A 91 1.60 7.17 -6.20
CA ALA A 91 0.63 7.81 -7.09
C ALA A 91 1.06 9.24 -7.47
N GLN A 92 1.59 10.00 -6.51
CA GLN A 92 2.14 11.33 -6.76
C GLN A 92 3.36 11.29 -7.69
N LEU A 93 4.29 10.34 -7.49
CA LEU A 93 5.45 10.16 -8.37
C LEU A 93 5.04 9.83 -9.80
N ILE A 94 4.12 8.88 -9.99
CA ILE A 94 3.60 8.54 -11.32
C ILE A 94 2.95 9.76 -11.99
N GLN A 95 2.20 10.56 -11.23
CA GLN A 95 1.59 11.77 -11.77
C GLN A 95 2.65 12.82 -12.13
N ALA A 96 3.67 13.01 -11.30
CA ALA A 96 4.77 13.93 -11.58
C ALA A 96 5.55 13.52 -12.84
N GLU A 97 5.85 12.23 -13.01
CA GLU A 97 6.52 11.70 -14.19
C GLU A 97 5.68 11.87 -15.46
N LYS A 98 4.37 11.62 -15.38
CA LYS A 98 3.43 11.89 -16.48
C LYS A 98 3.42 13.36 -16.88
N MET A 99 3.41 14.28 -15.90
CA MET A 99 3.45 15.72 -16.17
C MET A 99 4.80 16.16 -16.75
N ALA A 100 5.90 15.61 -16.25
CA ALA A 100 7.24 15.88 -16.78
C ALA A 100 7.37 15.42 -18.24
N SER A 101 6.96 14.17 -18.53
CA SER A 101 6.96 13.61 -19.88
C SER A 101 6.04 14.39 -20.82
N LEU A 102 4.84 14.79 -20.35
CA LEU A 102 3.94 15.65 -21.12
C LEU A 102 4.58 17.02 -21.39
N GLY A 103 5.28 17.60 -20.41
CA GLY A 103 5.99 18.88 -20.56
C GLY A 103 7.12 18.79 -21.59
N GLU A 104 7.93 17.74 -21.54
CA GLU A 104 9.01 17.48 -22.50
C GLU A 104 8.46 17.31 -23.91
N LEU A 105 7.41 16.50 -24.07
CA LEU A 105 6.74 16.30 -25.35
C LEU A 105 6.12 17.60 -25.89
N THR A 106 5.49 18.39 -25.02
CA THR A 106 4.92 19.70 -25.39
C THR A 106 6.01 20.67 -25.84
N ALA A 107 7.16 20.71 -25.13
CA ALA A 107 8.29 21.55 -25.51
C ALA A 107 8.91 21.11 -26.85
N GLY A 108 9.05 19.79 -27.08
CA GLY A 108 9.50 19.24 -28.36
C GLY A 108 8.59 19.61 -29.52
N ILE A 109 7.27 19.46 -29.35
CA ILE A 109 6.28 19.85 -30.37
C ILE A 109 6.33 21.36 -30.62
N ALA A 110 6.41 22.19 -29.58
CA ALA A 110 6.51 23.63 -29.72
C ALA A 110 7.74 24.02 -30.56
N HIS A 111 8.89 23.40 -30.28
CA HIS A 111 10.12 23.61 -31.05
C HIS A 111 9.97 23.15 -32.52
N GLU A 112 9.35 22.00 -32.75
CA GLU A 112 9.10 21.50 -34.11
C GLU A 112 8.14 22.36 -34.92
N ILE A 113 7.14 23.00 -34.29
CA ILE A 113 6.22 23.95 -34.93
C ILE A 113 6.92 25.30 -35.15
N GLN A 114 7.76 25.74 -34.22
CA GLN A 114 8.46 27.02 -34.33
C GLN A 114 9.38 27.04 -35.56
N ASN A 115 10.00 25.92 -35.89
CA ASN A 115 10.88 25.80 -37.06
C ASN A 115 10.20 26.23 -38.39
N PRO A 116 9.12 25.60 -38.87
CA PRO A 116 8.43 26.04 -40.08
C PRO A 116 7.88 27.46 -39.97
N LEU A 117 7.44 27.92 -38.79
CA LEU A 117 6.98 29.30 -38.61
C LEU A 117 8.10 30.33 -38.82
N ASN A 118 9.32 30.04 -38.35
CA ASN A 118 10.48 30.89 -38.60
C ASN A 118 10.77 30.99 -40.11
N PHE A 119 10.68 29.88 -40.86
CA PHE A 119 10.82 29.92 -42.31
C PHE A 119 9.73 30.75 -42.98
N VAL A 120 8.46 30.62 -42.55
CA VAL A 120 7.35 31.44 -43.06
C VAL A 120 7.63 32.92 -42.84
N ASN A 121 8.04 33.31 -41.63
CA ASN A 121 8.35 34.71 -41.31
C ASN A 121 9.51 35.24 -42.16
N ASN A 122 10.63 34.50 -42.22
CA ASN A 122 11.82 34.93 -42.97
C ASN A 122 11.52 35.10 -44.46
N PHE A 123 10.86 34.13 -45.11
CA PHE A 123 10.53 34.25 -46.53
C PHE A 123 9.49 35.35 -46.78
N SER A 124 8.59 35.62 -45.83
CA SER A 124 7.65 36.73 -45.95
C SER A 124 8.35 38.09 -45.89
N GLU A 125 9.36 38.22 -45.03
CA GLU A 125 10.16 39.45 -44.91
C GLU A 125 11.01 39.68 -46.17
N VAL A 126 11.74 38.66 -46.62
CA VAL A 126 12.52 38.73 -47.87
C VAL A 126 11.61 39.03 -49.07
N SER A 127 10.42 38.42 -49.15
CA SER A 127 9.48 38.72 -50.23
C SER A 127 9.04 40.18 -50.25
N LYS A 128 8.90 40.81 -49.08
CA LYS A 128 8.57 42.23 -48.99
C LYS A 128 9.71 43.10 -49.52
N GLU A 129 10.95 42.79 -49.13
CA GLU A 129 12.14 43.50 -49.64
C GLU A 129 12.26 43.38 -51.17
N LEU A 130 12.12 42.16 -51.71
CA LEU A 130 12.12 41.92 -53.16
C LEU A 130 11.00 42.67 -53.89
N LEU A 131 9.81 42.78 -53.29
CA LEU A 131 8.71 43.56 -53.87
C LEU A 131 8.99 45.07 -53.88
N ASP A 132 9.70 45.58 -52.88
CA ASP A 132 10.10 47.00 -52.84
C ASP A 132 11.23 47.29 -53.84
N GLU A 133 12.18 46.37 -54.01
CA GLU A 133 13.20 46.42 -55.07
C GLU A 133 12.55 46.34 -56.46
N MET A 134 11.60 45.43 -56.65
CA MET A 134 10.89 45.27 -57.92
C MET A 134 10.16 46.56 -58.34
N LYS A 135 9.53 47.27 -57.39
CA LYS A 135 8.92 48.59 -57.68
C LYS A 135 9.97 49.59 -58.18
N THR A 136 11.15 49.60 -57.56
CA THR A 136 12.24 50.50 -57.93
C THR A 136 12.72 50.20 -59.36
N GLU A 137 12.94 48.93 -59.71
CA GLU A 137 13.35 48.54 -61.07
C GLU A 137 12.28 48.86 -62.11
N LEU A 138 10.99 48.73 -61.76
CA LEU A 138 9.89 49.14 -62.63
C LEU A 138 9.88 50.66 -62.87
N ASP A 139 10.13 51.46 -61.84
CA ASP A 139 10.21 52.93 -61.94
C ASP A 139 11.42 53.37 -62.81
N LEU A 140 12.52 52.61 -62.80
CA LEU A 140 13.70 52.81 -63.65
C LEU A 140 13.51 52.28 -65.09
N GLY A 141 12.43 51.53 -65.36
CA GLY A 141 12.14 50.93 -66.66
C GLY A 141 12.85 49.59 -66.93
N ASN A 142 13.54 49.02 -65.94
CA ASN A 142 14.28 47.77 -66.00
C ASN A 142 13.35 46.55 -65.85
N LYS A 143 12.54 46.30 -66.88
CA LYS A 143 11.50 45.26 -66.85
C LYS A 143 12.03 43.83 -66.76
N VAL A 144 13.28 43.58 -67.15
CA VAL A 144 13.88 42.24 -67.06
C VAL A 144 14.20 41.94 -65.60
N ASP A 145 14.92 42.82 -64.92
CA ASP A 145 15.27 42.66 -63.50
C ASP A 145 14.02 42.62 -62.60
N ALA A 146 13.02 43.45 -62.89
CA ALA A 146 11.73 43.40 -62.18
C ALA A 146 11.00 42.05 -62.36
N LYS A 147 11.18 41.36 -63.49
CA LYS A 147 10.59 40.05 -63.72
C LYS A 147 11.34 38.95 -62.96
N ASP A 148 12.66 39.03 -62.92
CA ASP A 148 13.49 38.10 -62.15
C ASP A 148 13.18 38.20 -60.64
N LEU A 149 13.03 39.42 -60.11
CA LEU A 149 12.58 39.64 -58.72
C LEU A 149 11.16 39.09 -58.47
N ALA A 150 10.25 39.19 -59.44
CA ALA A 150 8.92 38.59 -59.33
C ALA A 150 8.98 37.06 -59.26
N ASP A 151 9.86 36.43 -60.04
CA ASP A 151 10.09 34.98 -60.01
C ASP A 151 10.69 34.55 -58.65
N ASP A 152 11.59 35.33 -58.06
CA ASP A 152 12.13 35.09 -56.71
C ASP A 152 11.06 35.20 -55.61
N VAL A 153 10.14 36.18 -55.71
CA VAL A 153 8.99 36.30 -54.81
C VAL A 153 8.07 35.07 -54.95
N ILE A 154 7.81 34.60 -56.17
CA ILE A 154 7.01 33.38 -56.40
C ILE A 154 7.67 32.18 -55.70
N GLN A 155 8.99 32.00 -55.84
CA GLN A 155 9.71 30.92 -55.16
C GLN A 155 9.61 31.04 -53.63
N ASN A 156 9.69 32.25 -53.07
CA ASN A 156 9.51 32.45 -51.64
C ASN A 156 8.08 32.08 -51.18
N LEU A 157 7.05 32.44 -51.95
CA LEU A 157 5.67 32.05 -51.67
C LEU A 157 5.47 30.52 -51.68
N GLU A 158 6.13 29.81 -52.59
CA GLU A 158 6.12 28.33 -52.60
C GLU A 158 6.75 27.75 -51.34
N LYS A 159 7.89 28.30 -50.89
CA LYS A 159 8.53 27.89 -49.63
C LYS A 159 7.66 28.18 -48.42
N ILE A 160 7.03 29.36 -48.35
CA ILE A 160 6.06 29.70 -47.30
C ILE A 160 4.93 28.67 -47.26
N ALA A 161 4.33 28.35 -48.42
CA ALA A 161 3.26 27.37 -48.50
C ALA A 161 3.73 25.97 -48.05
N HIS A 162 4.95 25.57 -48.42
CA HIS A 162 5.54 24.30 -47.98
C HIS A 162 5.71 24.24 -46.45
N HIS A 163 6.32 25.25 -45.85
CA HIS A 163 6.54 25.30 -44.41
C HIS A 163 5.22 25.45 -43.63
N GLY A 164 4.26 26.22 -44.13
CA GLY A 164 2.92 26.32 -43.56
C GLY A 164 2.20 24.96 -43.51
N LYS A 165 2.25 24.18 -44.61
CA LYS A 165 1.72 22.81 -44.65
C LYS A 165 2.41 21.87 -43.67
N ARG A 166 3.73 22.03 -43.48
CA ARG A 166 4.48 21.26 -42.48
C ARG A 166 4.02 21.56 -41.06
N ALA A 167 3.83 22.84 -40.72
CA ALA A 167 3.31 23.23 -39.40
C ALA A 167 1.90 22.63 -39.15
N ASP A 168 1.01 22.71 -40.15
CA ASP A 168 -0.32 22.09 -40.09
C ASP A 168 -0.26 20.56 -39.88
N ALA A 169 0.65 19.86 -40.57
CA ALA A 169 0.83 18.42 -40.40
C ALA A 169 1.28 18.05 -38.98
N ILE A 170 2.20 18.82 -38.38
CA ILE A 170 2.66 18.60 -36.99
C ILE A 170 1.48 18.75 -36.01
N VAL A 171 0.67 19.80 -36.17
CA VAL A 171 -0.53 20.05 -35.33
C VAL A 171 -1.55 18.92 -35.49
N LYS A 172 -1.80 18.45 -36.72
CA LYS A 172 -2.70 17.32 -36.98
C LYS A 172 -2.20 16.03 -36.34
N GLY A 173 -0.90 15.74 -36.42
CA GLY A 173 -0.28 14.60 -35.74
C GLY A 173 -0.48 14.64 -34.22
N MET A 174 -0.29 15.82 -33.61
CA MET A 174 -0.52 16.02 -32.17
C MET A 174 -1.98 15.77 -31.77
N LEU A 175 -2.94 16.31 -32.53
CA LEU A 175 -4.38 16.15 -32.24
C LEU A 175 -4.85 14.69 -32.35
N GLN A 176 -4.30 13.92 -33.28
CA GLN A 176 -4.60 12.49 -33.39
C GLN A 176 -4.10 11.71 -32.17
N HIS A 177 -2.88 12.00 -31.69
CA HIS A 177 -2.28 11.33 -30.54
C HIS A 177 -2.99 11.68 -29.21
N SER A 178 -3.50 12.91 -29.08
CA SER A 178 -4.29 13.33 -27.92
C SER A 178 -5.66 12.63 -27.85
N ARG A 179 -6.29 12.33 -29.00
CA ARG A 179 -7.59 11.66 -29.05
C ARG A 179 -7.49 10.16 -28.77
N SER A 180 -6.42 9.50 -29.19
CA SER A 180 -6.20 8.07 -28.88
C SER A 180 -5.95 7.81 -27.40
N SER A 181 -5.22 8.70 -26.70
CA SER A 181 -4.97 8.54 -25.26
C SER A 181 -6.20 8.76 -24.37
N SER A 182 -7.26 9.38 -24.92
CA SER A 182 -8.53 9.61 -24.23
C SER A 182 -9.49 8.43 -24.35
N ALA A 183 -9.26 7.50 -25.27
CA ALA A 183 -10.13 6.35 -25.55
C ALA A 183 -9.74 5.07 -24.79
N GLU A 184 -8.53 5.02 -24.20
CA GLU A 184 -8.02 3.88 -23.41
C GLU A 184 -8.14 4.07 -21.88
N LYS A 185 -8.84 5.11 -21.42
CA LYS A 185 -9.11 5.32 -19.99
C LYS A 185 -10.47 4.79 -19.56
#